data_AF-A0A961EK22-F1
#
_entry.id   AF-A0A961EK22-F1
#
_cell.length_a   1.000
_cell.length_b   1.000
_cell.length_c   1.000
_cell.angle_alpha   90.00
_cell.angle_beta   90.00
_cell.angle_gamma   90.00
#
_symmetry.space_group_name_H-M   'P 1'
#
loop_
_entity.id
_entity.type
_entity.pdbx_description
1 polymer ?
#
loop_
_entity_poly.entity_id
_entity_poly.type
_entity_poly.pdbx_seq_one_letter_code
_entity_poly.pdbx_strand_id
1 'polypeptide(L)'
;MSYFDVIVPSGWIRIDPRETNAALIDEIARVLSLRAFDENRGLVHSALRSTLTESIAALSAAGSLMALMSEPTSLLSLYQPIVSFSRLDWAADVEPLSVLMAIAAKDPSAQVYPLDVAIALRTHATASISQNELSARVTGLGVVSATAREADFQARQGLAWTRESFRYWIGLPSNREAWVEATCVATVPHVPDQPDPTPLLQETFDALLSTFEWMS
;
A
#
# COMPACT_ATOMS: atom_id res chain seq x y z
N MET A 1 4.66 -9.19 -20.98
CA MET A 1 5.89 -8.85 -20.25
C MET A 1 5.63 -7.57 -19.47
N SER A 2 6.02 -7.47 -18.20
CA SER A 2 6.05 -6.18 -17.51
C SER A 2 7.24 -5.38 -18.04
N TYR A 3 7.08 -4.07 -18.20
CA TYR A 3 8.13 -3.18 -18.69
C TYR A 3 9.10 -2.74 -17.58
N PHE A 4 8.79 -3.09 -16.34
CA PHE A 4 9.54 -2.70 -15.16
C PHE A 4 9.56 -3.85 -14.14
N ASP A 5 10.51 -3.76 -13.21
CA ASP A 5 10.57 -4.59 -12.02
C ASP A 5 10.91 -3.78 -10.77
N VAL A 6 10.65 -4.36 -9.60
CA VAL A 6 10.96 -3.82 -8.28
C VAL A 6 11.46 -4.96 -7.40
N ILE A 7 12.57 -4.73 -6.72
CA ILE A 7 13.11 -5.67 -5.74
C ILE A 7 12.45 -5.38 -4.40
N VAL A 8 11.58 -6.28 -3.94
CA VAL A 8 10.95 -6.14 -2.63
C VAL A 8 11.94 -6.55 -1.52
N PRO A 9 12.13 -5.73 -0.46
CA PRO A 9 13.06 -6.06 0.61
C PRO A 9 12.53 -7.22 1.47
N SER A 10 13.40 -7.77 2.30
CA SER A 10 13.00 -8.81 3.26
C SER A 10 11.85 -8.31 4.14
N GLY A 11 10.87 -9.18 4.37
CA GLY A 11 9.64 -8.78 5.06
C GLY A 11 8.56 -8.25 4.12
N TRP A 12 8.78 -8.16 2.81
CA TRP A 12 7.73 -7.88 1.83
C TRP A 12 7.45 -9.10 0.94
N ILE A 13 6.22 -9.21 0.48
CA ILE A 13 5.77 -10.22 -0.49
C ILE A 13 5.39 -9.49 -1.76
N ARG A 14 6.07 -9.83 -2.86
CA ARG A 14 5.69 -9.43 -4.21
C ARG A 14 4.62 -10.39 -4.74
N ILE A 15 3.56 -9.82 -5.30
CA ILE A 15 2.44 -10.55 -5.90
C ILE A 15 2.24 -9.99 -7.31
N ASP A 16 2.22 -10.87 -8.31
CA ASP A 16 1.68 -10.54 -9.64
C ASP A 16 0.20 -10.99 -9.68
N PRO A 17 -0.76 -10.06 -9.62
CA PRO A 17 -2.19 -10.34 -9.69
C PRO A 17 -2.65 -11.13 -10.92
N ARG A 18 -1.88 -11.15 -12.02
CA ARG A 18 -2.22 -11.90 -13.24
C ARG A 18 -1.85 -13.37 -13.14
N GLU A 19 -0.85 -13.68 -12.34
CA GLU A 19 -0.37 -15.05 -12.11
C GLU A 19 -0.93 -15.65 -10.81
N THR A 20 -1.64 -14.84 -10.04
CA THR A 20 -2.17 -15.25 -8.74
C THR A 20 -3.52 -15.95 -8.88
N ASN A 21 -3.66 -17.09 -8.20
CA ASN A 21 -4.90 -17.87 -8.13
C ASN A 21 -5.37 -18.04 -6.68
N ALA A 22 -6.58 -18.58 -6.49
CA ALA A 22 -7.18 -18.75 -5.18
C ALA A 22 -6.33 -19.59 -4.20
N ALA A 23 -5.60 -20.60 -4.70
CA ALA A 23 -4.75 -21.43 -3.84
C ALA A 23 -3.52 -20.67 -3.35
N LEU A 24 -2.90 -19.84 -4.21
CA LEU A 24 -1.79 -18.99 -3.81
C LEU A 24 -2.24 -17.91 -2.81
N ILE A 25 -3.43 -17.32 -3.01
CA ILE A 25 -4.02 -16.35 -2.07
C ILE A 25 -4.23 -16.99 -0.69
N ASP A 26 -4.81 -18.19 -0.66
CA ASP A 26 -5.03 -18.94 0.58
C ASP A 26 -3.71 -19.26 1.27
N GLU A 27 -2.69 -19.70 0.53
CA GLU A 27 -1.37 -19.98 1.09
C GLU A 27 -0.68 -18.73 1.64
N ILE A 28 -0.73 -17.60 0.95
CA ILE A 28 -0.19 -16.32 1.44
C ILE A 28 -0.92 -15.91 2.73
N ALA A 29 -2.25 -15.93 2.73
CA ALA A 29 -3.05 -15.62 3.91
C ALA A 29 -2.71 -16.55 5.08
N ARG A 30 -2.48 -17.84 4.81
CA ARG A 30 -2.14 -18.86 5.81
C ARG A 30 -0.77 -18.61 6.41
N VAL A 31 0.26 -18.37 5.59
CA VAL A 31 1.61 -18.10 6.07
C VAL A 31 1.65 -16.82 6.91
N LEU A 32 0.97 -15.78 6.45
CA LEU A 32 0.89 -14.51 7.16
C LEU A 32 0.16 -14.64 8.49
N SER A 33 -0.98 -15.35 8.53
CA SER A 33 -1.77 -15.49 9.75
C SER A 33 -1.03 -16.23 10.89
N LEU A 34 0.00 -17.02 10.58
CA LEU A 34 0.83 -17.67 11.60
C LEU A 34 1.56 -16.68 12.52
N ARG A 35 1.78 -15.45 12.06
CA ARG A 35 2.42 -14.36 12.84
C ARG A 35 1.47 -13.70 13.84
N ALA A 36 0.16 -13.94 13.73
CA ALA A 36 -0.82 -13.48 14.70
C ALA A 36 -0.81 -14.36 15.96
N PHE A 37 -1.35 -13.82 17.06
CA PHE A 37 -1.65 -14.59 18.26
C PHE A 37 -2.50 -15.84 17.94
N ASP A 38 -2.19 -16.96 18.60
CA ASP A 38 -2.78 -18.28 18.34
C ASP A 38 -4.31 -18.24 18.26
N GLU A 39 -4.94 -17.52 19.19
CA GLU A 39 -6.40 -17.34 19.27
C GLU A 39 -7.01 -16.58 18.07
N ASN A 40 -6.22 -15.78 17.36
CA ASN A 40 -6.66 -14.91 16.28
C ASN A 40 -6.30 -15.42 14.88
N ARG A 41 -5.45 -16.46 14.77
CA ARG A 41 -4.93 -16.94 13.47
C ARG A 41 -6.02 -17.25 12.45
N GLY A 42 -7.08 -17.94 12.85
CA GLY A 42 -8.19 -18.29 11.95
C GLY A 42 -8.95 -17.07 11.42
N LEU A 43 -9.14 -16.06 12.28
CA LEU A 43 -9.79 -14.81 11.91
C LEU A 43 -8.91 -13.98 10.97
N VAL A 44 -7.63 -13.81 11.33
CA VAL A 44 -6.65 -13.10 10.50
C VAL A 44 -6.49 -13.78 9.13
N HIS A 45 -6.47 -15.11 9.09
CA HIS A 45 -6.46 -15.87 7.84
C HIS A 45 -7.65 -15.51 6.93
N SER A 46 -8.87 -15.61 7.46
CA SER A 46 -10.09 -15.32 6.70
C SER A 46 -10.11 -13.88 6.19
N ALA A 47 -9.72 -12.93 7.05
CA ALA A 47 -9.67 -11.51 6.72
C ALA A 47 -8.65 -11.22 5.62
N LEU A 48 -7.39 -11.68 5.78
CA LEU A 48 -6.33 -11.52 4.79
C LEU A 48 -6.73 -12.12 3.46
N ARG A 49 -7.30 -13.33 3.46
CA ARG A 49 -7.76 -13.98 2.23
C ARG A 49 -8.81 -13.15 1.50
N SER A 50 -9.81 -12.61 2.21
CA SER A 50 -10.85 -11.77 1.60
C SER A 50 -10.24 -10.50 0.99
N THR A 51 -9.43 -9.78 1.78
CA THR A 51 -8.78 -8.53 1.35
C THR A 51 -7.84 -8.74 0.17
N LEU A 52 -7.02 -9.82 0.19
CA LEU A 52 -6.14 -10.17 -0.91
C LEU A 52 -6.95 -10.53 -2.16
N THR A 53 -8.03 -11.30 -2.03
CA THR A 53 -8.89 -11.66 -3.17
C THR A 53 -9.47 -10.41 -3.85
N GLU A 54 -10.02 -9.48 -3.07
CA GLU A 54 -10.58 -8.23 -3.59
C GLU A 54 -9.49 -7.34 -4.24
N SER A 55 -8.35 -7.19 -3.56
CA SER A 55 -7.25 -6.35 -4.05
C SER A 55 -6.64 -6.91 -5.34
N ILE A 56 -6.41 -8.23 -5.38
CA ILE A 56 -5.87 -8.92 -6.56
C ILE A 56 -6.85 -8.82 -7.72
N ALA A 57 -8.15 -9.01 -7.49
CA ALA A 57 -9.14 -8.86 -8.56
C ALA A 57 -9.14 -7.43 -9.14
N ALA A 58 -9.07 -6.41 -8.30
CA ALA A 58 -9.01 -5.02 -8.73
C ALA A 58 -7.71 -4.68 -9.49
N LEU A 59 -6.56 -5.16 -9.00
CA LEU A 59 -5.25 -4.88 -9.58
C LEU A 59 -4.94 -5.71 -10.83
N SER A 60 -5.49 -6.92 -10.93
CA SER A 60 -5.35 -7.79 -12.12
C SER A 60 -5.98 -7.13 -13.34
N ALA A 61 -7.15 -6.49 -13.18
CA ALA A 61 -7.79 -5.72 -14.24
C ALA A 61 -6.95 -4.52 -14.72
N ALA A 62 -6.12 -3.95 -13.84
CA ALA A 62 -5.24 -2.82 -14.14
C ALA A 62 -3.84 -3.23 -14.64
N GLY A 63 -3.56 -4.54 -14.72
CA GLY A 63 -2.24 -5.05 -15.14
C GLY A 63 -1.11 -4.70 -14.17
N SER A 64 -1.46 -4.52 -12.88
CA SER A 64 -0.59 -3.94 -11.88
C SER A 64 0.24 -4.99 -11.12
N LEU A 65 1.40 -4.61 -10.58
CA LEU A 65 2.11 -5.40 -9.55
C LEU A 65 1.68 -4.96 -8.14
N MET A 66 1.73 -5.85 -7.16
CA MET A 66 1.45 -5.54 -5.76
C MET A 66 2.61 -5.98 -4.86
N ALA A 67 2.98 -5.15 -3.89
CA ALA A 67 3.88 -5.51 -2.80
C ALA A 67 3.18 -5.28 -1.46
N LEU A 68 3.27 -6.26 -0.56
CA LEU A 68 2.66 -6.23 0.77
C LEU A 68 3.72 -6.50 1.84
N MET A 69 3.78 -5.67 2.88
CA MET A 69 4.62 -5.94 4.04
C MET A 69 4.05 -7.10 4.88
N SER A 70 4.83 -8.15 5.11
CA SER A 70 4.47 -9.45 5.67
C SER A 70 4.55 -9.57 7.20
N GLU A 71 4.10 -8.57 7.96
CA GLU A 71 4.22 -8.60 9.43
C GLU A 71 2.90 -8.44 10.19
N PRO A 72 1.92 -9.36 10.05
CA PRO A 72 0.69 -9.22 10.81
C PRO A 72 0.82 -9.77 12.23
N THR A 73 1.07 -8.88 13.19
CA THR A 73 1.16 -9.21 14.62
C THR A 73 -0.16 -9.04 15.38
N SER A 74 -1.14 -8.33 14.80
CA SER A 74 -2.44 -8.02 15.40
C SER A 74 -3.54 -7.90 14.34
N LEU A 75 -4.79 -7.72 14.77
CA LEU A 75 -5.91 -7.43 13.84
C LEU A 75 -5.76 -6.07 13.14
N LEU A 76 -5.02 -5.15 13.76
CA LEU A 76 -4.61 -3.88 13.16
C LEU A 76 -3.56 -4.08 12.08
N SER A 77 -2.92 -5.23 12.06
CA SER A 77 -2.01 -5.57 10.99
C SER A 77 -2.70 -6.08 9.72
N LEU A 78 -4.01 -5.84 9.57
CA LEU A 78 -4.68 -5.85 8.27
C LEU A 78 -4.50 -4.53 7.52
N TYR A 79 -3.97 -3.50 8.20
CA TYR A 79 -3.69 -2.17 7.69
C TYR A 79 -2.24 -1.99 7.22
N GLN A 80 -1.61 -3.09 6.80
CA GLN A 80 -0.19 -3.10 6.44
C GLN A 80 0.07 -2.17 5.26
N PRO A 81 1.31 -1.64 5.16
CA PRO A 81 1.78 -1.00 3.96
C PRO A 81 1.56 -1.89 2.73
N ILE A 82 0.83 -1.34 1.76
CA ILE A 82 0.60 -1.92 0.44
C ILE A 82 1.13 -0.94 -0.58
N VAL A 83 1.84 -1.47 -1.58
CA VAL A 83 2.22 -0.73 -2.77
C VAL A 83 1.63 -1.42 -3.98
N SER A 84 0.96 -0.67 -4.85
CA SER A 84 0.55 -1.12 -6.17
C SER A 84 1.27 -0.33 -7.25
N PHE A 85 1.62 -1.00 -8.34
CA PHE A 85 2.28 -0.40 -9.49
C PHE A 85 1.43 -0.61 -10.72
N SER A 86 1.02 0.46 -11.38
CA SER A 86 0.19 0.40 -12.59
C SER A 86 0.91 1.12 -13.72
N ARG A 87 0.85 0.56 -14.93
CA ARG A 87 1.31 1.28 -16.11
C ARG A 87 0.40 2.50 -16.35
N LEU A 88 1.00 3.62 -16.74
CA LEU A 88 0.28 4.83 -17.14
C LEU A 88 0.29 4.93 -18.66
N ASP A 89 -0.89 4.85 -19.26
CA ASP A 89 -1.08 5.11 -20.68
C ASP A 89 -1.60 6.54 -20.89
N TRP A 90 -0.80 7.35 -21.57
CA TRP A 90 -1.12 8.74 -21.84
C TRP A 90 -1.82 8.90 -23.19
N ALA A 91 -2.99 9.56 -23.21
CA ALA A 91 -3.70 9.91 -24.46
C ALA A 91 -2.79 10.71 -25.41
N ALA A 92 -2.81 10.41 -26.72
CA ALA A 92 -1.76 10.80 -27.69
C ALA A 92 -1.31 12.28 -27.67
N ASP A 93 -2.22 13.20 -27.32
CA ASP A 93 -2.02 14.65 -27.26
C ASP A 93 -1.49 15.17 -25.91
N VAL A 94 -1.37 14.31 -24.89
CA VAL A 94 -0.93 14.67 -23.55
C VAL A 94 0.57 14.54 -23.41
N GLU A 95 1.30 15.61 -23.07
CA GLU A 95 2.72 15.53 -22.75
C GLU A 95 2.91 15.18 -21.25
N PRO A 96 3.53 14.03 -20.90
CA PRO A 96 3.57 13.56 -19.52
C PRO A 96 4.23 14.52 -18.52
N LEU A 97 5.34 15.17 -18.91
CA LEU A 97 6.06 16.08 -18.03
C LEU A 97 5.22 17.31 -17.68
N SER A 98 4.44 17.83 -18.63
CA SER A 98 3.50 18.93 -18.45
C SER A 98 2.40 18.57 -17.46
N VAL A 99 1.92 17.33 -17.46
CA VAL A 99 0.98 16.84 -16.45
C VAL A 99 1.64 16.84 -15.08
N LEU A 100 2.86 16.32 -14.96
CA LEU A 100 3.59 16.34 -13.68
C LEU A 100 3.83 17.76 -13.17
N MET A 101 4.22 18.69 -14.04
CA MET A 101 4.38 20.10 -13.68
C MET A 101 3.05 20.71 -13.21
N ALA A 102 1.94 20.35 -13.86
CA ALA A 102 0.61 20.81 -13.45
C ALA A 102 0.18 20.23 -12.10
N ILE A 103 0.51 18.97 -11.81
CA ILE A 103 0.30 18.36 -10.49
C ILE A 103 1.15 19.10 -9.45
N ALA A 104 2.45 19.26 -9.70
CA ALA A 104 3.37 19.94 -8.80
C ALA A 104 2.97 21.40 -8.50
N ALA A 105 2.36 22.09 -9.48
CA ALA A 105 1.86 23.44 -9.31
C ALA A 105 0.56 23.52 -8.47
N LYS A 106 -0.22 22.43 -8.41
CA LYS A 106 -1.53 22.39 -7.73
C LYS A 106 -1.49 21.73 -6.36
N ASP A 107 -0.61 20.76 -6.18
CA ASP A 107 -0.52 19.97 -4.96
C ASP A 107 0.68 20.44 -4.12
N PRO A 108 0.46 21.07 -2.95
CA PRO A 108 1.53 21.57 -2.11
C PRO A 108 2.38 20.46 -1.47
N SER A 109 1.90 19.20 -1.48
CA SER A 109 2.67 18.04 -1.02
C SER A 109 3.64 17.52 -2.09
N ALA A 110 3.55 18.03 -3.32
CA ALA A 110 4.31 17.52 -4.45
C ALA A 110 5.81 17.74 -4.25
N GLN A 111 6.58 16.66 -4.37
CA GLN A 111 8.03 16.67 -4.22
C GLN A 111 8.66 15.84 -5.34
N VAL A 112 9.75 16.36 -5.91
CA VAL A 112 10.58 15.57 -6.84
C VAL A 112 11.26 14.49 -6.03
N TYR A 113 11.01 13.24 -6.41
CA TYR A 113 11.64 12.08 -5.81
C TYR A 113 12.84 11.68 -6.68
N PRO A 114 14.07 11.68 -6.15
CA PRO A 114 15.25 11.37 -6.93
C PRO A 114 15.31 9.87 -7.23
N LEU A 115 15.22 9.52 -8.51
CA LEU A 115 15.57 8.19 -9.03
C LEU A 115 16.70 8.38 -10.04
N ASP A 116 17.76 7.57 -9.94
CA ASP A 116 18.95 7.72 -10.78
C ASP A 116 18.64 7.59 -12.28
N VAL A 117 17.62 6.82 -12.62
CA VAL A 117 17.28 6.43 -14.00
C VAL A 117 15.97 7.02 -14.51
N ALA A 118 15.21 7.74 -13.69
CA ALA A 118 13.86 8.21 -14.04
C ALA A 118 13.53 9.55 -13.38
N ILE A 119 12.56 10.26 -13.95
CA ILE A 119 11.90 11.35 -13.23
C ILE A 119 10.80 10.73 -12.37
N ALA A 120 10.76 11.10 -11.10
CA ALA A 120 9.65 10.79 -10.23
C ALA A 120 9.09 12.03 -9.53
N LEU A 121 7.77 12.15 -9.55
CA LEU A 121 7.04 13.10 -8.72
C LEU A 121 6.27 12.32 -7.66
N ARG A 122 6.38 12.71 -6.39
CA ARG A 122 5.61 12.16 -5.28
C ARG A 122 4.60 13.19 -4.79
N THR A 123 3.38 12.76 -4.49
CA THR A 123 2.44 13.51 -3.65
C THR A 123 2.02 12.69 -2.44
N HIS A 124 1.49 13.37 -1.43
CA HIS A 124 1.07 12.79 -0.16
C HIS A 124 -0.30 13.31 0.24
N ALA A 125 -1.16 12.39 0.69
CA ALA A 125 -2.45 12.71 1.26
C ALA A 125 -2.68 11.90 2.53
N THR A 126 -3.24 12.59 3.53
CA THR A 126 -3.66 12.01 4.81
C THR A 126 -5.17 12.06 4.93
N ALA A 127 -5.78 10.95 5.34
CA ALA A 127 -7.20 10.90 5.66
C ALA A 127 -7.41 10.32 7.07
N SER A 128 -8.10 11.05 7.95
CA SER A 128 -8.46 10.54 9.27
C SER A 128 -9.49 9.41 9.15
N ILE A 129 -9.25 8.32 9.87
CA ILE A 129 -10.17 7.18 9.95
C ILE A 129 -10.90 7.25 11.28
N SER A 130 -12.22 7.33 11.22
CA SER A 130 -13.04 7.33 12.44
C SER A 130 -13.04 5.96 13.12
N GLN A 131 -13.25 5.95 14.44
CA GLN A 131 -13.40 4.70 15.20
C GLN A 131 -14.59 3.85 14.70
N ASN A 132 -15.65 4.49 14.21
CA ASN A 132 -16.79 3.80 13.61
C ASN A 132 -16.41 3.10 12.30
N GLU A 133 -15.58 3.74 11.46
CA GLU A 133 -15.10 3.13 10.23
C GLU A 133 -14.18 1.94 10.51
N LEU A 134 -13.25 2.08 11.48
CA LEU A 134 -12.40 0.97 11.92
C LEU A 134 -13.25 -0.19 12.45
N SER A 135 -14.22 0.11 13.31
CA SER A 135 -15.11 -0.89 13.91
C SER A 135 -15.95 -1.59 12.84
N ALA A 136 -16.47 -0.85 11.86
CA ALA A 136 -17.24 -1.40 10.75
C ALA A 136 -16.38 -2.31 9.86
N ARG A 137 -15.13 -1.92 9.57
CA ARG A 137 -14.18 -2.76 8.83
C ARG A 137 -13.84 -4.04 9.60
N VAL A 138 -13.51 -3.94 10.89
CA VAL A 138 -13.23 -5.10 11.75
C VAL A 138 -14.44 -6.04 11.85
N THR A 139 -15.65 -5.47 12.00
CA THR A 139 -16.90 -6.25 12.07
C THR A 139 -17.23 -6.91 10.73
N GLY A 140 -17.02 -6.20 9.61
CA GLY A 140 -17.22 -6.74 8.27
C GLY A 140 -16.29 -7.92 7.95
N LEU A 141 -15.16 -8.03 8.65
CA LEU A 141 -14.24 -9.16 8.57
C LEU A 141 -14.65 -10.35 9.46
N GLY A 142 -15.82 -10.29 10.11
CA GLY A 142 -16.36 -11.37 10.96
C GLY A 142 -15.74 -11.45 12.37
N VAL A 143 -15.00 -10.42 12.79
CA VAL A 143 -14.29 -10.38 14.08
C VAL A 143 -15.21 -9.81 15.16
N VAL A 144 -15.96 -10.66 15.85
CA VAL A 144 -16.94 -10.23 16.87
C VAL A 144 -16.37 -10.25 18.30
N SER A 145 -15.38 -11.10 18.61
CA SER A 145 -14.92 -11.33 20.00
C SER A 145 -13.61 -10.64 20.41
N ALA A 146 -12.72 -10.29 19.47
CA ALA A 146 -11.48 -9.58 19.76
C ALA A 146 -11.68 -8.07 20.02
N THR A 147 -12.84 -7.55 19.64
CA THR A 147 -13.21 -6.13 19.71
C THR A 147 -13.22 -5.58 21.13
N ALA A 148 -13.61 -6.35 22.15
CA ALA A 148 -13.71 -5.82 23.50
C ALA A 148 -12.35 -5.47 24.13
N ARG A 149 -11.31 -6.30 23.92
CA ARG A 149 -9.95 -6.03 24.46
C ARG A 149 -9.20 -4.99 23.62
N GLU A 150 -9.39 -5.03 22.30
CA GLU A 150 -8.68 -4.15 21.38
C GLU A 150 -9.32 -2.76 21.33
N ALA A 151 -10.65 -2.66 21.41
CA ALA A 151 -11.34 -1.38 21.61
C ALA A 151 -11.04 -0.78 22.98
N ASP A 152 -10.91 -1.59 24.03
CA ASP A 152 -10.47 -1.13 25.36
C ASP A 152 -9.01 -0.65 25.32
N PHE A 153 -8.11 -1.34 24.60
CA PHE A 153 -6.73 -0.87 24.38
C PHE A 153 -6.69 0.45 23.59
N GLN A 154 -7.44 0.57 22.50
CA GLN A 154 -7.50 1.79 21.69
C GLN A 154 -8.12 2.97 22.45
N ALA A 155 -9.23 2.74 23.16
CA ALA A 155 -9.91 3.76 23.95
C ALA A 155 -9.05 4.26 25.12
N ARG A 156 -8.23 3.39 25.73
CA ARG A 156 -7.29 3.76 26.80
C ARG A 156 -6.10 4.56 26.30
N GLN A 157 -5.73 4.46 25.03
CA GLN A 157 -4.53 5.11 24.45
C GLN A 157 -4.85 6.38 23.64
N GLY A 158 -6.13 6.70 23.40
CA GLY A 158 -6.51 7.91 22.64
C GLY A 158 -5.99 7.89 21.19
N LEU A 159 -5.87 6.72 20.58
CA LEU A 159 -5.29 6.56 19.25
C LEU A 159 -6.16 7.21 18.18
N ALA A 160 -5.59 8.16 17.44
CA ALA A 160 -6.15 8.65 16.19
C ALA A 160 -5.60 7.79 15.05
N TRP A 161 -6.45 7.34 14.13
CA TRP A 161 -6.00 6.56 12.99
C TRP A 161 -6.02 7.41 11.74
N THR A 162 -4.99 7.30 10.92
CA THR A 162 -4.96 7.92 9.60
C THR A 162 -4.67 6.88 8.54
N ARG A 163 -5.11 7.17 7.33
CA ARG A 163 -4.66 6.52 6.12
C ARG A 163 -3.71 7.47 5.42
N GLU A 164 -2.46 7.08 5.35
CA GLU A 164 -1.44 7.77 4.57
C GLU A 164 -1.43 7.18 3.17
N SER A 165 -1.47 8.05 2.16
CA SER A 165 -1.43 7.68 0.75
C SER A 165 -0.35 8.49 0.04
N PHE A 166 0.63 7.80 -0.52
CA PHE A 166 1.69 8.39 -1.34
C PHE A 166 1.52 7.92 -2.77
N ARG A 167 1.51 8.85 -3.72
CA ARG A 167 1.44 8.53 -5.15
C ARG A 167 2.72 8.98 -5.82
N TYR A 168 3.29 8.10 -6.63
CA TYR A 168 4.52 8.34 -7.37
C TYR A 168 4.22 8.17 -8.86
N TRP A 169 4.55 9.19 -9.64
CA TRP A 169 4.57 9.10 -11.10
C TRP A 169 6.01 8.99 -11.55
N ILE A 170 6.39 7.79 -12.01
CA ILE A 170 7.75 7.43 -12.37
C ILE A 170 7.82 7.25 -13.88
N GLY A 171 8.74 7.92 -14.56
CA GLY A 171 8.87 7.77 -16.00
C GLY A 171 10.12 8.32 -16.63
N LEU A 172 10.30 7.97 -17.90
CA LEU A 172 11.37 8.49 -18.75
C LEU A 172 10.82 9.62 -19.64
N PRO A 173 11.33 10.86 -19.53
CA PRO A 173 10.85 11.97 -20.36
C PRO A 173 11.03 11.73 -21.86
N SER A 174 12.07 10.97 -22.23
CA SER A 174 12.36 10.61 -23.62
C SER A 174 11.50 9.47 -24.16
N ASN A 175 10.74 8.77 -23.31
CA ASN A 175 9.92 7.63 -23.71
C ASN A 175 8.51 7.71 -23.10
N ARG A 176 7.54 8.03 -23.97
CA ARG A 176 6.12 8.14 -23.61
C ARG A 176 5.51 6.85 -23.07
N GLU A 177 6.03 5.69 -23.46
CA GLU A 177 5.49 4.39 -23.06
C GLU A 177 6.09 3.90 -21.74
N ALA A 178 7.14 4.57 -21.25
CA ALA A 178 7.83 4.24 -20.01
C ALA A 178 7.34 5.12 -18.86
N TRP A 179 6.09 4.91 -18.45
CA TRP A 179 5.47 5.60 -17.31
C TRP A 179 4.70 4.63 -16.42
N VAL A 180 4.90 4.76 -15.11
CA VAL A 180 4.30 3.93 -14.06
C VAL A 180 3.78 4.84 -12.95
N GLU A 181 2.60 4.51 -12.43
CA GLU A 181 2.11 5.04 -11.16
C GLU A 181 2.35 4.00 -10.07
N ALA A 182 3.05 4.38 -9.01
CA ALA A 182 3.08 3.61 -7.77
C ALA A 182 2.16 4.28 -6.74
N THR A 183 1.19 3.54 -6.22
CA THR A 183 0.33 3.99 -5.12
C THR A 183 0.69 3.22 -3.87
N CYS A 184 1.19 3.93 -2.87
CA CYS A 184 1.57 3.38 -1.57
C CYS A 184 0.54 3.81 -0.53
N VAL A 185 -0.03 2.87 0.21
CA VAL A 185 -1.00 3.13 1.25
C VAL A 185 -0.65 2.40 2.52
N ALA A 186 -0.80 3.08 3.65
CA ALA A 186 -0.76 2.44 4.96
C ALA A 186 -1.77 3.11 5.88
N THR A 187 -2.29 2.34 6.83
CA THR A 187 -3.10 2.92 7.90
C THR A 187 -2.31 2.83 9.20
N VAL A 188 -2.05 3.98 9.80
CA VAL A 188 -1.13 4.13 10.92
C VAL A 188 -1.85 4.69 12.14
N PRO A 189 -1.54 4.19 13.35
CA PRO A 189 -2.00 4.81 14.57
C PRO A 189 -1.10 6.01 14.92
N HIS A 190 -1.74 7.12 15.25
CA HIS A 190 -1.13 8.29 15.88
C HIS A 190 -1.45 8.26 17.37
N VAL A 191 -0.38 8.19 18.17
CA VAL A 191 -0.45 8.34 19.61
C VAL A 191 -0.20 9.82 19.94
N PRO A 192 -1.05 10.47 20.76
CA PRO A 192 -0.74 11.80 21.26
C PRO A 192 0.64 11.85 21.90
N ASP A 193 1.40 12.93 21.66
CA ASP A 193 2.75 13.15 22.21
C ASP A 193 3.87 12.22 21.68
N GLN A 194 3.59 11.35 20.71
CA GLN A 194 4.62 10.62 19.97
C GLN A 194 5.00 11.34 18.66
N PRO A 195 6.22 11.13 18.14
CA PRO A 195 6.59 11.59 16.81
C PRO A 195 5.61 11.09 15.75
N ASP A 196 5.33 11.93 14.76
CA ASP A 196 4.56 11.55 13.59
C ASP A 196 5.25 10.37 12.86
N PRO A 197 4.56 9.23 12.64
CA PRO A 197 5.12 8.09 11.92
C PRO A 197 5.21 8.31 10.40
N THR A 198 4.57 9.34 9.86
CA THR A 198 4.48 9.61 8.41
C THR A 198 5.85 9.73 7.72
N PRO A 199 6.87 10.42 8.27
CA PRO A 199 8.19 10.47 7.66
C PRO A 199 8.86 9.10 7.54
N LEU A 200 8.76 8.26 8.58
CA LEU A 200 9.32 6.90 8.54
C LEU A 200 8.60 6.01 7.53
N LEU A 201 7.28 6.17 7.42
CA LEU A 201 6.49 5.47 6.42
C LEU A 201 6.88 5.90 5.00
N GLN A 202 7.08 7.20 4.78
CA GLN A 202 7.57 7.73 3.52
C GLN A 202 8.94 7.16 3.19
N GLU A 203 9.89 7.15 4.13
CA GLU A 203 11.23 6.56 3.94
C GLU A 203 11.15 5.07 3.55
N THR A 204 10.20 4.33 4.14
CA THR A 204 9.97 2.92 3.81
C THR A 204 9.51 2.75 2.36
N PHE A 205 8.57 3.59 1.91
CA PHE A 205 8.09 3.56 0.53
C PHE A 205 9.15 4.06 -0.46
N ASP A 206 9.88 5.12 -0.13
CA ASP A 206 11.01 5.62 -0.92
C ASP A 206 12.06 4.51 -1.08
N ALA A 207 12.45 3.85 0.00
CA ALA A 207 13.41 2.76 -0.04
C ALA A 207 12.97 1.61 -0.96
N LEU A 208 11.69 1.22 -0.93
CA LEU A 208 11.16 0.24 -1.87
C LEU A 208 11.25 0.74 -3.32
N LEU A 209 10.81 1.97 -3.57
CA LEU A 209 10.78 2.56 -4.92
C LEU A 209 12.16 2.87 -5.48
N SER A 210 13.18 3.03 -4.63
CA SER A 210 14.57 3.18 -5.05
C SER A 210 15.11 1.94 -5.79
N THR A 211 14.47 0.79 -5.61
CA THR A 211 14.82 -0.47 -6.30
C THR A 211 14.09 -0.67 -7.63
N PHE A 212 13.36 0.35 -8.08
CA PHE A 212 12.64 0.32 -9.35
C PHE A 212 13.63 0.29 -10.52
N GLU A 213 13.41 -0.65 -11.44
CA GLU A 213 14.21 -0.78 -12.65
C GLU A 213 13.33 -1.01 -13.88
N TRP A 214 13.72 -0.44 -15.02
CA TRP A 214 13.11 -0.75 -16.31
C TRP A 214 13.68 -2.06 -16.84
N MET A 215 12.82 -2.98 -17.28
CA MET A 215 13.25 -4.22 -17.91
C MET A 215 13.43 -4.00 -19.43
N SER A 216 14.60 -4.38 -19.93
CA SER A 216 14.98 -4.31 -21.36
C SER A 216 14.34 -5.40 -22.20
#